data_AF-U9TAR1-F1
#
_entry.id   AF-U9TAR1-F1
#
_cell.length_a   1.000
_cell.length_b   1.000
_cell.length_c   1.000
_cell.angle_alpha   90.00
_cell.angle_beta   90.00
_cell.angle_gamma   90.00
#
_symmetry.space_group_name_H-M   'P 1'
#
loop_
_entity.id
_entity.type
_entity.pdbx_description
1 polymer ?
#
loop_
_entity_poly.entity_id
_entity_poly.type
_entity_poly.pdbx_seq_one_letter_code
_entity_poly.pdbx_strand_id
1 'polypeptide(L)'
;MSSSSKVRKRQEKCFDASIRHTFRNANLRTNALLDDKLRAAQRHMLLFQETQSFTKPLTHLCYKKKFISPLQQDYSFPLSFPGTNRVSAVIATELYSNDSSIASPTIVDPNPPVVIDNLENVPKHYIPLIPDEPFYEGGLYNQPSHRNIRKRNLKLLTVGSNAWLAHMKEIYDIHIENTQYEQAKIDAGSQ
;
A
#
# COMPACT_ATOMS: atom_id res chain seq x y z
N MET A 1 33.33 3.21 10.18
CA MET A 1 33.48 3.38 11.64
C MET A 1 34.03 4.78 11.92
N SER A 2 33.47 5.52 12.88
CA SER A 2 33.93 6.88 13.18
C SER A 2 35.35 6.88 13.76
N SER A 3 36.18 7.83 13.36
CA SER A 3 37.54 8.03 13.89
C SER A 3 37.55 8.60 15.32
N SER A 4 36.43 9.17 15.79
CA SER A 4 36.32 9.70 17.15
C SER A 4 36.00 8.61 18.16
N SER A 5 36.90 8.43 19.14
CA SER A 5 36.75 7.42 20.21
C SER A 5 35.43 7.54 20.99
N LYS A 6 35.00 8.77 21.30
CA LYS A 6 33.72 9.01 22.01
C LYS A 6 32.52 8.60 21.16
N VAL A 7 32.54 8.94 19.86
CA VAL A 7 31.46 8.60 18.93
C VAL A 7 31.39 7.10 18.71
N ARG A 8 32.55 6.45 18.52
CA ARG A 8 32.64 5.00 18.37
C ARG A 8 32.05 4.26 19.57
N LYS A 9 32.45 4.60 20.80
CA LYS A 9 31.89 3.99 22.03
C LYS A 9 30.37 4.16 22.13
N ARG A 10 29.86 5.34 21.74
CA ARG A 10 28.41 5.59 21.73
C ARG A 10 27.71 4.74 20.67
N GLN A 11 28.29 4.62 19.47
CA GLN A 11 27.76 3.78 18.39
C GLN A 11 27.71 2.30 18.81
N GLU A 12 28.80 1.77 19.38
CA GLU A 12 28.86 0.41 19.93
C GLU A 12 27.78 0.18 21.00
N LYS A 13 27.66 1.10 21.96
CA LYS A 13 26.61 1.02 23.00
C LYS A 13 25.19 1.05 22.42
N CYS A 14 24.93 1.91 21.44
CA CYS A 14 23.64 1.97 20.76
C CYS A 14 23.36 0.69 19.98
N PHE A 15 24.36 0.14 19.31
CA PHE A 15 24.27 -1.11 18.58
C PHE A 15 23.94 -2.29 19.50
N ASP A 16 24.65 -2.43 20.62
CA ASP A 16 24.37 -3.46 21.63
C ASP A 16 22.98 -3.31 22.26
N ALA A 17 22.51 -2.07 22.42
CA ALA A 17 21.15 -1.82 22.88
C ALA A 17 20.11 -2.31 21.85
N SER A 18 20.32 -2.05 20.56
CA SER A 18 19.45 -2.53 19.47
C SER A 18 19.41 -4.06 19.39
N ILE A 19 20.56 -4.74 19.54
CA ILE A 19 20.64 -6.21 19.61
C ILE A 19 19.80 -6.73 20.78
N ARG A 20 20.06 -6.22 21.98
CA ARG A 20 19.34 -6.65 23.19
C ARG A 20 17.83 -6.40 23.08
N HIS A 21 17.44 -5.24 22.57
CA HIS A 21 16.03 -4.88 22.40
C HIS A 21 15.33 -5.83 21.42
N THR A 22 15.95 -6.09 20.27
CA THR A 22 15.42 -6.99 19.24
C THR A 22 15.20 -8.40 19.78
N PHE A 23 16.20 -8.97 20.46
CA PHE A 23 16.09 -10.33 20.99
C PHE A 23 15.14 -10.42 22.19
N ARG A 24 15.10 -9.39 23.04
CA ARG A 24 14.14 -9.32 24.14
C ARG A 24 12.70 -9.26 23.64
N ASN A 25 12.42 -8.45 22.60
CA ASN A 25 11.08 -8.37 22.01
C ASN A 25 10.63 -9.70 21.37
N ALA A 26 11.58 -10.49 20.88
CA ALA A 26 11.33 -11.83 20.36
C ALA A 26 11.31 -12.94 21.45
N ASN A 27 11.39 -12.56 22.73
CA ASN A 27 11.49 -13.48 23.88
C ASN A 27 12.66 -14.48 23.78
N LEU A 28 13.74 -14.11 23.09
CA LEU A 28 14.92 -14.96 22.93
C LEU A 28 15.83 -14.85 24.15
N ARG A 29 16.17 -16.00 24.74
CA ARG A 29 17.23 -16.10 25.75
C ARG A 29 18.61 -15.88 25.10
N THR A 30 19.61 -15.56 25.91
CA THR A 30 21.01 -15.42 25.47
C THR A 30 21.52 -16.65 24.71
N ASN A 31 21.08 -17.84 25.13
CA ASN A 31 21.45 -19.14 24.55
C ASN A 31 20.52 -19.60 23.41
N ALA A 32 19.67 -18.72 22.86
CA ALA A 32 18.79 -19.07 21.75
C ALA A 32 19.58 -19.51 20.51
N LEU A 33 18.98 -20.42 19.74
CA LEU A 33 19.51 -20.93 18.48
C LEU A 33 19.83 -19.77 17.53
N LEU A 34 20.90 -19.91 16.75
CA LEU A 34 21.32 -18.88 15.81
C LEU A 34 20.18 -18.55 14.82
N ASP A 35 19.48 -19.56 14.30
CA ASP A 35 18.38 -19.37 13.36
C ASP A 35 17.24 -18.54 13.93
N ASP A 36 16.92 -18.70 15.23
CA ASP A 36 15.89 -17.89 15.88
C ASP A 36 16.33 -16.43 16.01
N LYS A 37 17.61 -16.21 16.31
CA LYS A 37 18.21 -14.87 16.33
C LYS A 37 18.19 -14.24 14.93
N LEU A 38 18.51 -15.01 13.88
CA LEU A 38 18.45 -14.57 12.49
C LEU A 38 17.03 -14.18 12.09
N ARG A 39 16.03 -15.01 12.41
CA ARG A 39 14.61 -14.73 12.13
C ARG A 39 14.12 -13.48 12.86
N ALA A 40 14.47 -13.32 14.14
CA ALA A 40 14.11 -12.13 14.90
C ALA A 40 14.77 -10.86 14.32
N ALA A 41 16.06 -10.95 14.01
CA ALA A 41 16.82 -9.86 13.40
C ALA A 41 16.25 -9.47 12.04
N GLN A 42 15.86 -10.42 11.19
CA GLN A 42 15.24 -10.16 9.89
C GLN A 42 13.91 -9.40 10.02
N ARG A 43 13.06 -9.76 10.99
CA ARG A 43 11.80 -9.05 11.26
C ARG A 43 12.03 -7.58 11.63
N HIS A 44 13.09 -7.33 12.40
CA HIS A 44 13.47 -5.99 12.88
C HIS A 44 14.52 -5.29 12.02
N MET A 45 14.91 -5.86 10.87
CA MET A 45 15.97 -5.37 9.98
C MET A 45 17.30 -5.05 10.69
N LEU A 46 17.66 -5.84 11.69
CA LEU A 46 18.91 -5.66 12.39
C LEU A 46 20.00 -6.51 11.73
N LEU A 47 21.10 -5.90 11.34
CA LEU A 47 22.31 -6.62 10.93
C LEU A 47 23.23 -6.70 12.14
N PHE A 48 23.39 -7.90 12.70
CA PHE A 48 24.27 -8.15 13.84
C PHE A 48 25.46 -9.07 13.51
N GLN A 49 25.47 -9.67 12.33
CA GLN A 49 26.60 -10.43 11.78
C GLN A 49 26.98 -9.87 10.40
N GLU A 50 28.25 -10.01 10.04
CA GLU A 50 28.79 -9.53 8.76
C GLU A 50 28.22 -10.29 7.56
N THR A 51 27.81 -11.54 7.74
CA THR A 51 27.24 -12.39 6.68
C THR A 51 25.78 -12.06 6.37
N GLN A 52 25.14 -11.20 7.17
CA GLN A 52 23.73 -10.87 7.01
C GLN A 52 23.55 -9.79 5.94
N SER A 53 22.52 -9.97 5.11
CA SER A 53 22.02 -8.94 4.21
C SER A 53 20.50 -8.99 4.20
N PHE A 54 19.87 -7.85 3.95
CA PHE A 54 18.44 -7.78 3.66
C PHE A 54 18.22 -6.90 2.43
N THR A 55 17.22 -7.24 1.64
CA THR A 55 16.78 -6.45 0.50
C THR A 55 15.35 -6.00 0.77
N LYS A 56 15.08 -4.69 0.65
CA LYS A 56 13.71 -4.16 0.71
C LYS A 56 13.42 -3.34 -0.53
N PRO A 57 12.19 -3.43 -1.08
CA PRO A 57 11.79 -2.56 -2.17
C PRO A 57 11.79 -1.11 -1.71
N LEU A 58 12.32 -0.23 -2.55
CA LEU A 58 12.36 1.21 -2.27
C LEU A 58 11.01 1.83 -2.62
N THR A 59 10.15 2.04 -1.62
CA THR A 59 8.74 2.41 -1.81
C THR A 59 8.52 3.79 -2.43
N HIS A 60 9.48 4.71 -2.28
CA HIS A 60 9.41 6.07 -2.84
C HIS A 60 10.11 6.19 -4.20
N LEU A 61 10.73 5.12 -4.69
CA LEU A 61 11.30 5.07 -6.05
C LEU A 61 10.28 4.60 -7.10
N CYS A 62 9.00 4.49 -6.72
CA CYS A 62 7.91 4.29 -7.66
C CYS A 62 7.77 5.55 -8.53
N TYR A 63 8.35 5.53 -9.72
CA TYR A 63 8.18 6.57 -10.74
C TYR A 63 6.69 6.75 -11.07
N LYS A 64 6.30 7.98 -11.46
CA LYS A 64 4.91 8.49 -11.59
C LYS A 64 3.94 7.62 -12.42
N LYS A 65 4.44 6.65 -13.20
CA LYS A 65 3.61 5.71 -13.97
C LYS A 65 3.56 4.38 -13.22
N LYS A 66 2.39 4.05 -12.67
CA LYS A 66 2.12 2.73 -12.12
C LYS A 66 2.47 1.69 -13.21
N PHE A 67 3.34 0.73 -12.92
CA PHE A 67 3.67 -0.45 -13.76
C PHE A 67 4.63 -0.30 -14.96
N ILE A 68 5.53 0.69 -15.00
CA ILE A 68 6.64 0.66 -15.97
C ILE A 68 7.95 0.42 -15.23
N SER A 69 8.63 -0.70 -15.55
CA SER A 69 9.98 -0.95 -15.06
C SER A 69 10.91 0.15 -15.56
N PRO A 70 11.69 0.80 -14.69
CA PRO A 70 12.63 1.84 -15.12
C PRO A 70 13.60 1.27 -16.15
N LEU A 71 13.97 2.03 -17.18
CA LEU A 71 14.97 1.60 -18.16
C LEU A 71 16.34 2.12 -17.76
N GLN A 72 17.40 1.35 -18.05
CA GLN A 72 18.78 1.74 -17.72
C GLN A 72 19.18 3.08 -18.33
N GLN A 73 18.62 3.44 -19.48
CA GLN A 73 18.88 4.70 -20.17
C GLN A 73 18.38 5.94 -19.42
N ASP A 74 17.43 5.79 -18.49
CA ASP A 74 16.84 6.91 -17.75
C ASP A 74 17.70 7.31 -16.53
N TYR A 75 18.75 6.55 -16.21
CA TYR A 75 19.56 6.73 -15.01
C TYR A 75 21.06 6.60 -15.31
N SER A 76 21.86 7.49 -14.73
CA SER A 76 23.33 7.46 -14.86
C SER A 76 24.00 6.30 -14.11
N PHE A 77 23.30 5.67 -13.17
CA PHE A 77 23.82 4.56 -12.37
C PHE A 77 23.22 3.23 -12.82
N PRO A 78 23.93 2.10 -12.67
CA PRO A 78 23.42 0.79 -13.03
C PRO A 78 22.22 0.42 -12.16
N LEU A 79 21.08 0.12 -12.79
CA LEU A 79 19.90 -0.40 -12.12
C LEU A 79 20.11 -1.89 -11.85
N SER A 80 20.02 -2.28 -10.58
CA SER A 80 20.07 -3.69 -10.19
C SER A 80 18.73 -4.36 -10.50
N PHE A 81 18.55 -4.84 -11.73
CA PHE A 81 17.38 -5.66 -12.06
C PHE A 81 17.58 -7.09 -11.54
N PRO A 82 16.64 -7.63 -10.74
CA PRO A 82 16.65 -9.04 -10.36
C PRO A 82 16.25 -9.86 -11.60
N GLY A 83 17.22 -10.21 -12.44
CA GLY A 83 16.97 -10.96 -13.67
C GLY A 83 18.20 -11.22 -14.53
N THR A 84 19.24 -10.39 -14.42
CA THR A 84 20.50 -10.61 -15.16
C THR A 84 21.53 -11.22 -14.23
N ASN A 85 21.28 -12.46 -13.82
CA ASN A 85 22.35 -13.36 -13.45
C ASN A 85 23.24 -13.52 -14.68
N ARG A 86 24.32 -12.72 -14.78
CA ARG A 86 25.50 -13.09 -15.56
C ARG A 86 26.15 -14.27 -14.86
N VAL A 87 25.53 -15.44 -15.01
CA VAL A 87 26.14 -16.73 -14.74
C VAL A 87 27.08 -17.00 -15.91
N SER A 88 28.37 -16.92 -15.65
CA SER A 88 29.36 -17.64 -16.44
C SER A 88 28.92 -19.09 -16.52
N ALA A 89 28.83 -19.59 -17.75
CA ALA A 89 28.40 -20.94 -18.11
C ALA A 89 28.98 -22.02 -17.19
N VAL A 90 28.10 -22.81 -16.56
CA VAL A 90 28.28 -24.26 -16.36
C VAL A 90 26.90 -24.92 -16.42
N ILE A 91 26.81 -25.95 -17.25
CA ILE A 91 25.69 -26.83 -17.59
C ILE A 91 25.27 -27.69 -16.38
N ALA A 92 23.96 -27.93 -16.19
CA ALA A 92 23.39 -29.29 -16.06
C ALA A 92 21.87 -29.30 -15.75
N THR A 93 21.15 -29.93 -16.68
CA THR A 93 19.99 -30.84 -16.53
C THR A 93 18.62 -30.35 -16.00
N GLU A 94 17.66 -30.54 -16.90
CA GLU A 94 16.21 -30.67 -16.72
C GLU A 94 15.80 -31.55 -15.53
N LEU A 95 14.73 -31.14 -14.84
CA LEU A 95 13.70 -32.07 -14.40
C LEU A 95 12.32 -31.44 -14.62
N TYR A 96 11.54 -32.09 -15.48
CA TYR A 96 10.10 -32.01 -15.56
C TYR A 96 9.47 -32.29 -14.20
N SER A 97 8.39 -31.58 -13.85
CA SER A 97 7.22 -32.18 -13.21
C SER A 97 6.01 -31.25 -13.24
N ASN A 98 4.87 -31.89 -13.49
CA ASN A 98 3.58 -31.37 -13.89
C ASN A 98 2.80 -30.62 -12.79
N ASP A 99 2.00 -29.67 -13.26
CA ASP A 99 0.56 -29.54 -13.09
C ASP A 99 -0.06 -29.86 -11.71
N SER A 100 -0.61 -28.81 -11.07
CA SER A 100 -1.61 -28.93 -10.01
C SER A 100 -2.33 -27.59 -9.82
N SER A 101 -3.43 -27.43 -10.54
CA SER A 101 -4.50 -26.48 -10.28
C SER A 101 -5.08 -26.69 -8.87
N ILE A 102 -5.02 -25.65 -8.02
CA ILE A 102 -5.82 -25.58 -6.78
C ILE A 102 -6.57 -24.26 -6.78
N ALA A 103 -7.90 -24.41 -6.74
CA ALA A 103 -8.91 -23.36 -6.79
C ALA A 103 -8.72 -22.26 -5.74
N SER A 104 -8.99 -21.02 -6.14
CA SER A 104 -9.11 -19.88 -5.23
C SER A 104 -10.31 -20.06 -4.29
N PRO A 105 -10.18 -19.89 -2.97
CA PRO A 105 -11.34 -19.81 -2.10
C PRO A 105 -12.03 -18.47 -2.26
N THR A 106 -13.28 -18.52 -2.73
CA THR A 106 -14.23 -17.39 -2.70
C THR A 106 -14.41 -16.93 -1.25
N ILE A 107 -13.84 -15.77 -0.94
CA ILE A 107 -14.14 -15.05 0.31
C ILE A 107 -15.51 -14.41 0.10
N VAL A 108 -16.53 -15.03 0.69
CA VAL A 108 -17.85 -14.43 0.85
C VAL A 108 -17.68 -13.23 1.78
N ASP A 109 -17.76 -12.04 1.23
CA ASP A 109 -17.79 -10.78 1.97
C ASP A 109 -19.14 -10.67 2.69
N PRO A 110 -19.20 -10.52 4.02
CA PRO A 110 -20.45 -10.28 4.71
C PRO A 110 -20.72 -8.78 4.69
N ASN A 111 -21.23 -8.26 3.57
CA ASN A 111 -21.84 -6.94 3.57
C ASN A 111 -23.35 -7.11 3.81
N PRO A 112 -23.96 -6.49 4.83
CA PRO A 112 -25.41 -6.40 4.87
C PRO A 112 -25.85 -5.40 3.79
N PRO A 113 -26.86 -5.72 2.97
CA PRO A 113 -27.48 -4.72 2.11
C PRO A 113 -28.19 -3.71 3.02
N VAL A 114 -27.69 -2.47 3.04
CA VAL A 114 -28.42 -1.36 3.67
C VAL A 114 -29.62 -1.07 2.77
N VAL A 115 -30.80 -1.42 3.26
CA VAL A 115 -32.09 -1.14 2.63
C VAL A 115 -32.26 0.38 2.50
N ILE A 116 -32.22 0.90 1.28
CA ILE A 116 -32.48 2.30 0.94
C ILE A 116 -34.00 2.47 0.77
N ASP A 117 -34.75 2.56 1.86
CA ASP A 117 -36.22 2.70 1.79
C ASP A 117 -36.73 4.15 1.91
N ASN A 118 -35.86 5.16 2.08
CA ASN A 118 -36.32 6.55 2.31
C ASN A 118 -35.60 7.57 1.40
N LEU A 119 -35.74 7.44 0.08
CA LEU A 119 -35.23 8.41 -0.89
C LEU A 119 -36.16 9.62 -1.11
N GLU A 120 -37.28 9.70 -0.37
CA GLU A 120 -38.28 10.77 -0.52
C GLU A 120 -37.71 12.17 -0.24
N ASN A 121 -36.68 12.27 0.60
CA ASN A 121 -36.02 13.52 0.98
C ASN A 121 -34.85 13.92 0.06
N VAL A 122 -34.55 13.15 -0.98
CA VAL A 122 -33.43 13.41 -1.88
C VAL A 122 -33.91 14.05 -3.18
N PRO A 123 -33.35 15.21 -3.59
CA PRO A 123 -33.66 15.81 -4.88
C PRO A 123 -33.46 14.83 -6.06
N LYS A 124 -34.45 14.79 -6.97
CA LYS A 124 -34.50 13.82 -8.08
C LYS A 124 -33.26 13.78 -8.96
N HIS A 125 -32.60 14.92 -9.15
CA HIS A 125 -31.42 15.06 -9.99
C HIS A 125 -30.14 14.47 -9.36
N TYR A 126 -30.13 14.19 -8.05
CA TYR A 126 -29.02 13.51 -7.39
C TYR A 126 -29.13 12.00 -7.45
N ILE A 127 -30.33 11.44 -7.60
CA ILE A 127 -30.61 9.99 -7.60
C ILE A 127 -29.67 9.21 -8.55
N PRO A 128 -29.44 9.65 -9.81
CA PRO A 128 -28.58 8.91 -10.73
C PRO A 128 -27.10 8.92 -10.35
N LEU A 129 -26.68 9.83 -9.46
CA LEU A 129 -25.28 10.07 -9.10
C LEU A 129 -24.92 9.57 -7.71
N ILE A 130 -25.86 8.92 -7.00
CA ILE A 130 -25.60 8.38 -5.66
C ILE A 130 -24.57 7.24 -5.79
N PRO A 131 -23.41 7.34 -5.11
CA PRO A 131 -22.44 6.25 -5.10
C PRO A 131 -22.97 5.03 -4.34
N ASP A 132 -22.52 3.84 -4.74
CA ASP A 132 -22.80 2.59 -4.01
C ASP A 132 -22.15 2.57 -2.62
N GLU A 133 -21.08 3.34 -2.43
CA GLU A 133 -20.39 3.47 -1.15
C GLU A 133 -21.01 4.57 -0.28
N PRO A 134 -21.16 4.33 1.04
CA PRO A 134 -21.80 5.30 1.92
C PRO A 134 -20.82 6.40 2.34
N PHE A 135 -21.33 7.62 2.54
CA PHE A 135 -20.52 8.76 2.96
C PHE A 135 -20.29 8.80 4.47
N TYR A 136 -19.10 9.22 4.85
CA TYR A 136 -18.71 9.51 6.23
C TYR A 136 -18.47 11.01 6.40
N GLU A 137 -18.51 11.47 7.65
CA GLU A 137 -18.23 12.85 8.02
C GLU A 137 -16.81 13.26 7.56
N GLY A 138 -16.70 14.23 6.64
CA GLY A 138 -15.38 14.60 6.10
C GLY A 138 -15.28 15.49 4.85
N GLY A 139 -16.34 15.79 4.10
CA GLY A 139 -16.14 16.41 2.76
C GLY A 139 -15.91 15.33 1.70
N LEU A 140 -16.14 15.63 0.42
CA LEU A 140 -15.90 14.66 -0.66
C LEU A 140 -14.44 14.15 -0.68
N TYR A 141 -13.48 15.03 -0.39
CA TYR A 141 -12.05 14.72 -0.45
C TYR A 141 -11.42 14.20 0.85
N ASN A 142 -12.12 14.28 2.00
CA ASN A 142 -11.60 13.74 3.26
C ASN A 142 -12.39 12.51 3.73
N GLN A 143 -12.90 11.72 2.78
CA GLN A 143 -13.48 10.42 3.12
C GLN A 143 -12.43 9.53 3.80
N PRO A 144 -12.79 8.89 4.93
CA PRO A 144 -11.86 8.10 5.71
C PRO A 144 -11.43 6.85 4.94
N SER A 145 -10.14 6.51 5.03
CA SER A 145 -9.66 5.26 4.43
C SER A 145 -10.33 4.04 5.06
N HIS A 146 -10.45 2.95 4.30
CA HIS A 146 -11.01 1.67 4.74
C HIS A 146 -10.40 1.15 6.07
N ARG A 147 -9.11 1.38 6.28
CA ARG A 147 -8.42 1.04 7.55
C ARG A 147 -8.91 1.86 8.74
N ASN A 148 -9.23 3.14 8.52
CA ASN A 148 -9.72 4.02 9.58
C ASN A 148 -11.20 3.73 9.90
N ILE A 149 -12.02 3.43 8.89
CA ILE A 149 -13.42 3.02 9.07
C ILE A 149 -13.50 1.82 10.01
N ARG A 150 -12.77 0.73 9.70
CA ARG A 150 -12.75 -0.49 10.53
C ARG A 150 -12.22 -0.28 11.95
N LYS A 151 -11.31 0.68 12.15
CA LYS A 151 -10.67 0.93 13.45
C LYS A 151 -11.43 1.90 14.34
N ARG A 152 -12.18 2.83 13.75
CA ARG A 152 -12.76 3.98 14.46
C ARG A 152 -14.28 3.96 14.54
N ASN A 153 -14.96 2.91 14.06
CA ASN A 153 -16.43 2.79 14.11
C ASN A 153 -17.12 4.10 13.71
N LEU A 154 -16.68 4.67 12.59
CA LEU A 154 -17.14 5.98 12.12
C LEU A 154 -18.62 5.90 11.75
N LYS A 155 -19.37 6.95 12.09
CA LYS A 155 -20.80 7.04 11.80
C LYS A 155 -21.01 7.45 10.35
N LEU A 156 -21.91 6.74 9.68
CA LEU A 156 -22.37 7.09 8.34
C LEU A 156 -23.22 8.35 8.38
N LEU A 157 -23.12 9.15 7.33
CA LEU A 157 -24.05 10.26 7.12
C LEU A 157 -25.42 9.70 6.75
N THR A 158 -26.46 10.18 7.42
CA THR A 158 -27.84 9.82 7.10
C THR A 158 -28.22 10.40 5.75
N VAL A 159 -28.73 9.56 4.85
CA VAL A 159 -29.21 9.96 3.53
C VAL A 159 -30.26 11.06 3.68
N GLY A 160 -30.13 12.15 2.91
CA GLY A 160 -31.00 13.32 2.99
C GLY A 160 -30.69 14.30 4.13
N SER A 161 -29.72 14.03 5.01
CA SER A 161 -29.24 15.04 5.97
C SER A 161 -28.54 16.20 5.26
N ASN A 162 -28.51 17.39 5.87
CA ASN A 162 -27.85 18.58 5.28
C ASN A 162 -26.38 18.32 4.92
N ALA A 163 -25.65 17.57 5.76
CA ALA A 163 -24.27 17.20 5.48
C ALA A 163 -24.15 16.24 4.28
N TRP A 164 -25.08 15.30 4.14
CA TRP A 164 -25.15 14.39 3.00
C TRP A 164 -25.51 15.14 1.70
N LEU A 165 -26.47 16.06 1.76
CA LEU A 165 -26.86 16.90 0.63
C LEU A 165 -25.72 17.81 0.16
N ALA A 166 -24.91 18.33 1.09
CA ALA A 166 -23.71 19.10 0.75
C ALA A 166 -22.70 18.26 -0.06
N HIS A 167 -22.48 16.98 0.29
CA HIS A 167 -21.64 16.08 -0.52
C HIS A 167 -22.25 15.79 -1.89
N MET A 168 -23.54 15.51 -1.94
CA MET A 168 -24.20 15.25 -3.22
C MET A 168 -24.14 16.46 -4.16
N LYS A 169 -24.20 17.68 -3.60
CA LYS A 169 -24.01 18.90 -4.37
C LYS A 169 -22.60 19.00 -4.95
N GLU A 170 -21.55 18.73 -4.16
CA GLU A 170 -20.17 18.73 -4.65
C GLU A 170 -19.97 17.71 -5.79
N ILE A 171 -20.54 16.51 -5.66
CA ILE A 171 -20.49 15.47 -6.71
C ILE A 171 -21.20 15.94 -7.98
N TYR A 172 -22.36 16.58 -7.82
CA TYR A 172 -23.14 17.08 -8.95
C TYR A 172 -22.44 18.23 -9.68
N ASP A 173 -21.83 19.16 -8.95
CA ASP A 173 -21.08 20.28 -9.54
C ASP A 173 -19.91 19.74 -10.38
N ILE A 174 -19.16 18.75 -9.87
CA ILE A 174 -18.10 18.05 -10.62
C ILE A 174 -18.65 17.32 -11.85
N HIS A 175 -19.82 16.68 -11.72
CA HIS A 175 -20.45 15.98 -12.85
C HIS A 175 -20.82 16.95 -13.98
N ILE A 176 -21.35 18.13 -13.65
CA ILE A 176 -21.65 19.18 -14.63
C ILE A 176 -20.37 19.64 -15.32
N GLU A 177 -19.32 19.96 -14.56
CA GLU A 177 -18.04 20.41 -15.11
C GLU A 177 -17.45 19.39 -16.10
N ASN A 178 -17.43 18.11 -15.72
CA ASN A 178 -16.94 17.04 -16.59
C ASN A 178 -17.78 16.88 -17.86
N THR A 179 -19.10 16.97 -17.73
CA THR A 179 -20.02 16.87 -18.88
C THR A 179 -19.80 18.02 -19.86
N GLN A 180 -19.63 19.25 -19.35
CA GLN A 180 -19.33 20.43 -20.17
C GLN A 180 -17.96 20.30 -20.87
N TYR A 181 -16.95 19.80 -20.15
CA TYR A 181 -15.61 19.57 -20.70
C TYR A 181 -15.62 18.58 -21.86
N GLU A 182 -16.26 17.42 -21.70
CA GLU A 182 -16.35 16.41 -22.77
C GLU A 182 -17.15 16.92 -23.97
N GLN A 183 -18.22 17.70 -23.74
CA GLN A 183 -18.97 18.32 -24.84
C GLN A 183 -18.10 19.31 -25.62
N ALA A 184 -17.38 20.21 -24.94
CA ALA A 184 -16.48 21.18 -25.58
C ALA A 184 -15.35 20.50 -26.38
N LYS A 185 -14.87 19.35 -25.92
CA LYS A 185 -13.85 18.55 -26.60
C LYS A 185 -14.39 17.85 -27.86
N ILE A 186 -15.63 17.37 -27.83
CA ILE A 186 -16.30 16.80 -29.01
C ILE A 186 -16.53 17.89 -30.08
N ASP A 187 -17.00 19.06 -29.65
CA ASP A 187 -17.26 20.20 -30.54
C ASP A 187 -15.96 20.72 -31.18
N ALA A 188 -14.86 20.77 -30.42
CA ALA A 188 -13.54 21.18 -30.91
C ALA A 188 -12.85 20.13 -31.80
N GLY A 189 -13.19 18.84 -31.66
CA GLY A 189 -12.64 17.75 -32.45
C GLY A 189 -13.39 17.44 -33.75
N SER A 190 -14.51 18.12 -34.00
CA SER A 190 -15.39 17.90 -35.16
C SER A 190 -15.17 18.91 -36.30
N GLN A 191 -14.03 19.62 -36.31
CA GLN A 191 -13.70 20.68 -37.27
C GLN A 191 -12.51 20.32 -38.18
#